data_AF-A0A832NNZ6-F1
#
_entry.id   AF-A0A832NNZ6-F1
#
_cell.length_a   1.000
_cell.length_b   1.000
_cell.length_c   1.000
_cell.angle_alpha   90.00
_cell.angle_beta   90.00
_cell.angle_gamma   90.00
#
_symmetry.space_group_name_H-M   'P 1'
#
loop_
_entity.id
_entity.type
_entity.pdbx_description
1 polymer ?
#
loop_
_entity_poly.entity_id
_entity_poly.type
_entity_poly.pdbx_seq_one_letter_code
_entity_poly.pdbx_strand_id
1 'polypeptide(L)'
;MIKKSVRIFIISALYVNFFISSIPAQEVVCEFTKLPDEIVEAGEFEVQVKYIVPEGWAMMHCEMKDTSHNVLKVFTEKVSGKGEKKFKFIAPGPSEKEELIMAVWLGEDWRNPLAPIQFSDPIPVVHKAKEKSGDVAGQQTEKTVPIEKPSAVQEVIVEKGRKGSIAILKEKFKDADLNFADALGSELRRAGYGATFLNGDQLSEKSILSTDNFFLLVLPHSRVFPASARNSLVAYLRSGGNLLCFEGPPFRDSAWKFTDKERRDGLQGMRWRNSFQNLLRGISFLILRMGLKAGHTVQMEARAQ
;
A
#
# COMPACT_ATOMS: atom_id res chain seq x y z
N MET A 1 -7.39 -0.52 81.77
CA MET A 1 -8.02 -0.62 80.44
C MET A 1 -7.05 -1.41 79.54
N ILE A 2 -7.23 -2.72 79.43
CA ILE A 2 -6.26 -3.65 78.81
C ILE A 2 -6.77 -4.03 77.43
N LYS A 3 -6.09 -3.60 76.36
CA LYS A 3 -6.41 -3.97 74.97
C LYS A 3 -5.82 -5.35 74.67
N LYS A 4 -6.69 -6.35 74.47
CA LYS A 4 -6.33 -7.67 73.94
C LYS A 4 -6.19 -7.57 72.41
N SER A 5 -5.00 -7.89 71.88
CA SER A 5 -4.78 -8.09 70.45
C SER A 5 -5.11 -9.53 70.07
N VAL A 6 -6.07 -9.71 69.17
CA VAL A 6 -6.38 -10.98 68.52
C VAL A 6 -5.46 -11.13 67.31
N ARG A 7 -4.67 -12.22 67.25
CA ARG A 7 -3.91 -12.60 66.05
C ARG A 7 -4.65 -13.75 65.36
N ILE A 8 -5.15 -13.48 64.15
CA ILE A 8 -5.74 -14.49 63.26
C ILE A 8 -4.59 -15.08 62.44
N PHE A 9 -4.39 -16.39 62.53
CA PHE A 9 -3.53 -17.16 61.63
C PHE A 9 -4.38 -17.63 60.44
N ILE A 10 -4.05 -17.16 59.23
CA ILE A 10 -4.61 -17.70 57.99
C ILE A 10 -3.66 -18.79 57.51
N ILE A 11 -4.14 -20.03 57.51
CA ILE A 11 -3.47 -21.19 56.92
C ILE A 11 -3.61 -21.07 55.40
N SER A 12 -2.51 -20.75 54.72
CA SER A 12 -2.48 -20.70 53.26
C SER A 12 -2.40 -22.13 52.71
N ALA A 13 -3.48 -22.57 52.07
CA ALA A 13 -3.53 -23.84 51.35
C ALA A 13 -2.52 -23.84 50.20
N LEU A 14 -1.82 -24.97 50.04
CA LEU A 14 -0.97 -25.25 48.88
C LEU A 14 -1.81 -25.18 47.60
N TYR A 15 -1.64 -24.12 46.81
CA TYR A 15 -2.06 -24.09 45.42
C TYR A 15 -1.11 -24.98 44.62
N VAL A 16 -1.58 -26.17 44.27
CA VAL A 16 -0.99 -26.97 43.19
C VAL A 16 -1.30 -26.21 41.89
N ASN A 17 -0.36 -25.40 41.42
CA ASN A 17 -0.42 -24.81 40.09
C ASN A 17 -0.28 -25.93 39.06
N PHE A 18 -1.41 -26.49 38.64
CA PHE A 18 -1.50 -27.19 37.36
C PHE A 18 -1.28 -26.13 36.28
N PHE A 19 -0.02 -25.97 35.86
CA PHE A 19 0.33 -25.28 34.62
C PHE A 19 -0.24 -26.13 33.48
N ILE A 20 -1.52 -25.93 33.17
CA ILE A 20 -2.04 -26.27 31.86
C ILE A 20 -1.34 -25.29 30.92
N SER A 21 -0.24 -25.73 30.29
CA SER A 21 0.32 -25.02 29.14
C SER A 21 -0.80 -24.88 28.14
N SER A 22 -1.42 -23.70 28.07
CA SER A 22 -2.35 -23.38 27.00
C SER A 22 -1.50 -23.39 25.73
N ILE A 23 -1.57 -24.48 24.98
CA ILE A 23 -1.07 -24.49 23.61
C ILE A 23 -1.78 -23.30 22.95
N PRO A 24 -1.05 -22.30 22.42
CA PRO A 24 -1.69 -21.17 21.78
C PRO A 24 -2.60 -21.72 20.69
N ALA A 25 -3.87 -21.34 20.72
CA ALA A 25 -4.82 -21.72 19.68
C ALA A 25 -4.16 -21.39 18.33
N GLN A 26 -3.97 -22.41 17.49
CA GLN A 26 -3.35 -22.17 16.18
C GLN A 26 -4.22 -21.17 15.43
N GLU A 27 -3.60 -20.11 14.94
CA GLU A 27 -4.31 -19.06 14.21
C GLU A 27 -4.74 -19.58 12.84
N VAL A 28 -5.97 -19.24 12.43
CA VAL A 28 -6.45 -19.53 11.07
C VAL A 28 -5.71 -18.62 10.10
N VAL A 29 -5.07 -19.19 9.09
CA VAL A 29 -4.26 -18.46 8.11
C VAL A 29 -4.82 -18.66 6.71
N CYS A 30 -4.86 -17.60 5.91
CA CYS A 30 -5.13 -17.65 4.48
C CYS A 30 -4.39 -16.49 3.80
N GLU A 31 -3.32 -16.78 3.08
CA GLU A 31 -2.43 -15.76 2.51
C GLU A 31 -1.88 -16.17 1.15
N PHE A 32 -1.60 -15.19 0.29
CA PHE A 32 -0.91 -15.43 -0.97
C PHE A 32 0.57 -15.74 -0.72
N THR A 33 1.07 -16.82 -1.31
CA THR A 33 2.50 -17.16 -1.33
C THR A 33 3.16 -16.85 -2.66
N LYS A 34 2.38 -16.82 -3.75
CA LYS A 34 2.85 -16.46 -5.08
C LYS A 34 1.75 -15.72 -5.83
N LEU A 35 2.08 -14.52 -6.31
CA LEU A 35 1.29 -13.71 -7.22
C LEU A 35 2.18 -13.33 -8.42
N PRO A 36 1.61 -13.22 -9.63
CA PRO A 36 2.35 -12.63 -10.74
C PRO A 36 2.52 -11.12 -10.54
N ASP A 37 3.66 -10.57 -10.95
CA ASP A 37 3.90 -9.13 -10.97
C ASP A 37 3.17 -8.43 -12.13
N GLU A 38 2.89 -9.17 -13.21
CA GLU A 38 2.12 -8.75 -14.38
C GLU A 38 1.45 -9.97 -15.03
N ILE A 39 0.35 -9.76 -15.76
CA ILE A 39 -0.38 -10.84 -16.46
C ILE A 39 -0.63 -10.47 -17.92
N VAL A 40 -0.44 -11.42 -18.83
CA VAL A 40 -0.68 -11.22 -20.26
C VAL A 40 -2.16 -11.34 -20.56
N GLU A 41 -2.73 -10.41 -21.32
CA GLU A 41 -4.12 -10.45 -21.78
C GLU A 41 -4.51 -11.82 -22.37
N ALA A 42 -5.71 -12.31 -22.02
CA ALA A 42 -6.20 -13.64 -22.40
C ALA A 42 -5.26 -14.81 -22.06
N GLY A 43 -4.17 -14.55 -21.33
CA GLY A 43 -3.19 -15.52 -20.90
C GLY A 43 -3.62 -16.20 -19.61
N GLU A 44 -3.20 -17.45 -19.45
CA GLU A 44 -3.32 -18.15 -18.18
C GLU A 44 -2.26 -17.64 -17.20
N PHE A 45 -2.67 -17.38 -15.96
CA PHE A 45 -1.76 -17.10 -14.85
C PHE A 45 -2.13 -17.92 -13.62
N GLU A 46 -1.15 -18.14 -12.74
CA GLU A 46 -1.30 -18.95 -11.53
C GLU A 46 -1.11 -18.08 -10.28
N VAL A 47 -1.97 -18.30 -9.30
CA VAL A 47 -1.86 -17.76 -7.94
C VAL A 47 -1.73 -18.91 -6.95
N GLN A 48 -0.84 -18.76 -5.97
CA GLN A 48 -0.65 -19.76 -4.89
C GLN A 48 -1.05 -19.18 -3.54
N VAL A 49 -1.79 -19.98 -2.79
CA VAL A 49 -2.36 -19.61 -1.49
C VAL A 49 -1.95 -20.65 -0.46
N LYS A 50 -1.41 -20.18 0.66
CA LYS A 50 -1.17 -20.99 1.86
C LYS A 50 -2.31 -20.82 2.84
N TYR A 51 -2.70 -21.91 3.50
CA TYR A 51 -3.77 -21.90 4.49
C TYR A 51 -3.46 -22.77 5.72
N ILE A 52 -4.08 -22.40 6.84
CA ILE A 52 -4.12 -23.18 8.09
C ILE A 52 -5.55 -23.13 8.61
N VAL A 53 -6.18 -24.29 8.76
CA VAL A 53 -7.50 -24.51 9.37
C VAL A 53 -7.30 -25.53 10.51
N PRO A 54 -7.15 -25.08 11.77
CA PRO A 54 -6.74 -25.94 12.89
C PRO A 54 -7.69 -27.10 13.16
N GLU A 55 -9.00 -26.86 13.04
CA GLU A 55 -10.04 -27.84 13.32
C GLU A 55 -11.12 -27.82 12.23
N GLY A 56 -11.65 -29.00 11.90
CA GLY A 56 -12.70 -29.14 10.90
C GLY A 56 -12.25 -28.81 9.48
N TRP A 57 -13.09 -28.06 8.77
CA TRP A 57 -12.87 -27.66 7.39
C TRP A 57 -13.43 -26.25 7.16
N ALA A 58 -12.95 -25.56 6.14
CA ALA A 58 -13.44 -24.27 5.71
C ALA A 58 -13.58 -24.23 4.18
N MET A 59 -14.46 -23.36 3.69
CA MET A 59 -14.45 -23.00 2.27
C MET A 59 -13.42 -21.91 2.03
N MET A 60 -12.45 -22.19 1.16
CA MET A 60 -11.53 -21.19 0.64
C MET A 60 -12.07 -20.59 -0.64
N HIS A 61 -12.02 -19.27 -0.72
CA HIS A 61 -12.42 -18.50 -1.89
C HIS A 61 -11.20 -17.76 -2.41
N CYS A 62 -10.90 -17.93 -3.70
CA CYS A 62 -9.87 -17.17 -4.41
C CYS A 62 -10.55 -16.42 -5.56
N GLU A 63 -10.59 -15.10 -5.45
CA GLU A 63 -11.36 -14.22 -6.33
C GLU A 63 -10.43 -13.33 -7.14
N MET A 64 -10.70 -13.25 -8.45
CA MET A 64 -10.14 -12.24 -9.35
C MET A 64 -11.16 -11.10 -9.46
N LYS A 65 -10.72 -9.89 -9.14
CA LYS A 65 -11.54 -8.68 -9.12
C LYS A 65 -10.98 -7.61 -10.04
N ASP A 66 -11.85 -6.70 -10.47
CA ASP A 66 -11.38 -5.41 -10.98
C ASP A 66 -10.99 -4.45 -9.85
N THR A 67 -10.44 -3.28 -10.22
CA THR A 67 -10.05 -2.22 -9.28
C THR A 67 -11.24 -1.56 -8.57
N SER A 68 -12.47 -1.82 -9.02
CA SER A 68 -13.71 -1.42 -8.33
C SER A 68 -14.24 -2.51 -7.37
N HIS A 69 -13.47 -3.59 -7.16
CA HIS A 69 -13.80 -4.76 -6.35
C HIS A 69 -14.98 -5.62 -6.85
N ASN A 70 -15.37 -5.45 -8.11
CA ASN A 70 -16.33 -6.37 -8.74
C ASN A 70 -15.65 -7.71 -9.00
N VAL A 71 -16.29 -8.81 -8.61
CA VAL A 71 -15.77 -10.16 -8.84
C VAL A 71 -15.91 -10.51 -10.32
N LEU A 72 -14.78 -10.75 -11.00
CA LEU A 72 -14.73 -11.20 -12.38
C LEU A 72 -14.75 -12.73 -12.46
N LYS A 73 -13.99 -13.40 -11.57
CA LYS A 73 -13.91 -14.85 -11.48
C LYS A 73 -13.68 -15.29 -10.03
N VAL A 74 -14.26 -16.42 -9.64
CA VAL A 74 -14.03 -17.03 -8.33
C VAL A 74 -13.74 -18.52 -8.47
N PHE A 75 -12.82 -19.00 -7.63
CA PHE A 75 -12.65 -20.41 -7.32
C PHE A 75 -12.99 -20.65 -5.86
N THR A 76 -13.69 -21.75 -5.60
CA THR A 76 -14.07 -22.17 -4.26
C THR A 76 -13.61 -23.60 -4.00
N GLU A 77 -12.87 -23.83 -2.92
CA GLU A 77 -12.36 -25.15 -2.58
C GLU A 77 -12.46 -25.43 -1.09
N LYS A 78 -12.93 -26.63 -0.74
CA LYS A 78 -13.03 -27.08 0.64
C LYS A 78 -11.64 -27.51 1.13
N VAL A 79 -11.18 -26.92 2.23
CA VAL A 79 -9.84 -27.15 2.79
C VAL A 79 -9.88 -27.46 4.28
N SER A 80 -8.88 -28.19 4.77
CA SER A 80 -8.74 -28.59 6.18
C SER A 80 -7.27 -28.77 6.53
N GLY A 81 -6.89 -28.59 7.80
CA GLY A 81 -5.51 -28.69 8.23
C GLY A 81 -4.63 -27.59 7.64
N LYS A 82 -3.36 -27.90 7.37
CA LYS A 82 -2.39 -26.96 6.80
C LYS A 82 -1.99 -27.40 5.40
N GLY A 83 -1.95 -26.47 4.44
CA GLY A 83 -1.50 -26.77 3.09
C GLY A 83 -1.37 -25.55 2.20
N GLU A 84 -1.20 -25.82 0.90
CA GLU A 84 -1.19 -24.83 -0.16
C GLU A 84 -2.14 -25.25 -1.29
N LYS A 85 -2.69 -24.27 -2.01
CA LYS A 85 -3.49 -24.46 -3.22
C LYS A 85 -3.01 -23.55 -4.33
N LYS A 86 -3.19 -24.01 -5.56
CA LYS A 86 -2.87 -23.29 -6.79
C LYS A 86 -4.15 -23.05 -7.58
N PHE A 87 -4.35 -21.82 -8.00
CA PHE A 87 -5.52 -21.42 -8.78
C PHE A 87 -5.05 -20.84 -10.11
N LYS A 88 -5.65 -21.31 -11.20
CA LYS A 88 -5.36 -20.85 -12.55
C LYS A 88 -6.49 -19.97 -13.05
N PHE A 89 -6.14 -18.77 -13.48
CA PHE A 89 -7.08 -17.79 -14.03
C PHE A 89 -6.71 -17.48 -15.47
N ILE A 90 -7.68 -17.02 -16.24
CA ILE A 90 -7.46 -16.42 -17.55
C ILE A 90 -7.63 -14.91 -17.37
N ALA A 91 -6.60 -14.13 -17.72
CA ALA A 91 -6.68 -12.68 -17.68
C ALA A 91 -7.76 -12.18 -18.66
N PRO A 92 -8.59 -11.19 -18.27
CA PRO A 92 -9.54 -10.58 -19.20
C PRO A 92 -8.80 -9.85 -20.33
N GLY A 93 -9.55 -9.46 -21.35
CA GLY A 93 -9.02 -8.61 -22.41
C GLY A 93 -8.65 -7.21 -21.86
N PRO A 94 -7.66 -6.52 -22.44
CA PRO A 94 -7.24 -5.19 -22.00
C PRO A 94 -8.30 -4.13 -22.31
N SER A 95 -9.12 -4.34 -23.34
CA SER A 95 -10.31 -3.53 -23.58
C SER A 95 -11.32 -3.60 -22.43
N GLU A 96 -11.22 -4.61 -21.57
CA GLU A 96 -12.08 -4.77 -20.41
C GLU A 96 -11.44 -4.20 -19.15
N LYS A 97 -10.16 -4.50 -18.88
CA LYS A 97 -9.43 -4.11 -17.65
C LYS A 97 -7.91 -3.97 -17.89
N GLU A 98 -7.34 -2.88 -17.37
CA GLU A 98 -5.88 -2.63 -17.37
C GLU A 98 -5.17 -3.21 -16.14
N GLU A 99 -5.89 -3.42 -15.03
CA GLU A 99 -5.35 -3.96 -13.78
C GLU A 99 -6.38 -4.84 -13.07
N LEU A 100 -5.90 -5.83 -12.32
CA LEU A 100 -6.71 -6.75 -11.52
C LEU A 100 -6.27 -6.78 -10.05
N ILE A 101 -7.19 -7.15 -9.16
CA ILE A 101 -6.90 -7.41 -7.75
C ILE A 101 -7.28 -8.85 -7.45
N MET A 102 -6.40 -9.60 -6.80
CA MET A 102 -6.70 -10.91 -6.24
C MET A 102 -7.17 -10.75 -4.80
N ALA A 103 -8.19 -11.51 -4.40
CA ALA A 103 -8.62 -11.61 -3.01
C ALA A 103 -8.70 -13.07 -2.58
N VAL A 104 -8.29 -13.36 -1.35
CA VAL A 104 -8.40 -14.72 -0.79
C VAL A 104 -8.89 -14.69 0.65
N TRP A 105 -9.79 -15.61 0.98
CA TRP A 105 -10.38 -15.72 2.30
C TRP A 105 -10.92 -17.11 2.59
N LEU A 106 -11.14 -17.41 3.88
CA LEU A 106 -11.72 -18.65 4.39
C LEU A 106 -13.07 -18.36 5.07
N GLY A 107 -14.08 -19.18 4.82
CA GLY A 107 -15.40 -19.10 5.46
C GLY A 107 -16.56 -19.29 4.48
N GLU A 108 -17.78 -19.25 5.00
CA GLU A 108 -19.00 -19.30 4.18
C GLU A 108 -19.54 -17.92 3.82
N ASP A 109 -19.27 -16.91 4.64
CA ASP A 109 -19.68 -15.51 4.44
C ASP A 109 -18.46 -14.58 4.53
N TRP A 110 -18.20 -13.82 3.46
CA TRP A 110 -17.11 -12.85 3.40
C TRP A 110 -17.25 -11.73 4.44
N ARG A 111 -18.46 -11.50 4.97
CA ARG A 111 -18.69 -10.51 6.03
C ARG A 111 -18.20 -10.99 7.40
N ASN A 112 -18.04 -12.30 7.55
CA ASN A 112 -17.52 -12.95 8.76
C ASN A 112 -16.53 -14.07 8.41
N PRO A 113 -15.39 -13.72 7.79
CA PRO A 113 -14.42 -14.71 7.36
C PRO A 113 -13.67 -15.28 8.57
N LEU A 114 -13.23 -16.53 8.49
CA LEU A 114 -12.48 -17.22 9.54
C LEU A 114 -11.06 -16.66 9.73
N ALA A 115 -10.53 -15.99 8.71
CA ALA A 115 -9.26 -15.26 8.73
C ALA A 115 -9.43 -13.90 8.03
N PRO A 116 -8.61 -12.88 8.34
CA PRO A 116 -8.64 -11.61 7.62
C PRO A 116 -8.53 -11.81 6.11
N ILE A 117 -9.43 -11.19 5.34
CA ILE A 117 -9.39 -11.24 3.87
C ILE A 117 -8.10 -10.60 3.39
N GLN A 118 -7.33 -11.34 2.60
CA GLN A 118 -6.12 -10.83 1.96
C GLN A 118 -6.44 -10.33 0.56
N PHE A 119 -5.88 -9.18 0.21
CA PHE A 119 -5.96 -8.60 -1.13
C PHE A 119 -4.55 -8.43 -1.67
N SER A 120 -4.35 -8.70 -2.97
CA SER A 120 -3.12 -8.30 -3.66
C SER A 120 -3.11 -6.79 -3.87
N ASP A 121 -1.93 -6.27 -4.20
CA ASP A 121 -1.85 -5.00 -4.93
C ASP A 121 -2.42 -5.18 -6.36
N PRO A 122 -2.77 -4.09 -7.06
CA PRO A 122 -3.16 -4.16 -8.47
C PRO A 122 -2.08 -4.83 -9.32
N ILE A 123 -2.50 -5.81 -10.12
CA ILE A 123 -1.66 -6.57 -11.04
C ILE A 123 -1.95 -6.07 -12.45
N PRO A 124 -0.98 -5.46 -13.15
CA PRO A 124 -1.17 -4.93 -14.50
C PRO A 124 -1.45 -6.05 -15.52
N VAL A 125 -2.39 -5.78 -16.42
CA VAL A 125 -2.68 -6.60 -17.59
C VAL A 125 -1.90 -6.03 -18.77
N VAL A 126 -0.91 -6.77 -19.26
CA VAL A 126 -0.07 -6.37 -20.40
C VAL A 126 -0.57 -6.97 -21.70
N HIS A 127 -0.42 -6.22 -22.79
CA HIS A 127 -0.76 -6.71 -24.11
C HIS A 127 0.19 -7.81 -24.55
N LYS A 128 -0.33 -8.80 -25.28
CA LYS A 128 0.53 -9.77 -25.96
C LYS A 128 1.27 -9.00 -27.05
N ALA A 129 2.58 -8.84 -26.89
CA ALA A 129 3.41 -8.26 -27.94
C ALA A 129 3.09 -9.03 -29.22
N LYS A 130 2.59 -8.34 -30.26
CA LYS A 130 2.35 -8.96 -31.56
C LYS A 130 3.68 -9.54 -32.02
N GLU A 131 3.85 -10.84 -31.87
CA GLU A 131 4.93 -11.57 -32.52
C GLU A 131 4.76 -11.27 -34.01
N LYS A 132 5.69 -10.49 -34.56
CA LYS A 132 5.75 -10.24 -36.00
C LYS A 132 6.04 -11.57 -36.66
N SER A 133 4.99 -12.34 -36.96
CA SER A 133 5.05 -13.47 -37.86
C SER A 133 5.55 -12.93 -39.20
N GLY A 134 6.80 -13.23 -39.52
CA GLY A 134 7.42 -12.91 -40.80
C GLY A 134 6.64 -13.50 -41.97
N ASP A 135 6.90 -12.91 -43.13
CA ASP A 135 6.44 -13.26 -44.47
C ASP A 135 5.05 -12.77 -44.89
N VAL A 136 4.94 -11.49 -45.25
CA VAL A 136 4.52 -11.07 -46.61
C VAL A 136 5.17 -9.72 -46.93
N ALA A 137 5.95 -9.70 -48.02
CA ALA A 137 6.38 -8.48 -48.68
C ALA A 137 5.16 -7.74 -49.26
N GLY A 138 4.67 -6.74 -48.55
CA GLY A 138 3.59 -5.88 -49.02
C GLY A 138 3.71 -4.53 -48.34
N GLN A 139 4.17 -3.54 -49.11
CA GLN A 139 4.24 -2.14 -48.69
C GLN A 139 2.85 -1.67 -48.23
N GLN A 140 2.64 -1.63 -46.92
CA GLN A 140 1.63 -0.79 -46.32
C GLN A 140 2.32 0.12 -45.32
N THR A 141 2.28 1.40 -45.64
CA THR A 141 2.68 2.55 -44.85
C THR A 141 1.78 2.65 -43.61
N GLU A 142 2.00 1.76 -42.64
CA GLU A 142 1.52 1.97 -41.28
C GLU A 142 2.25 3.19 -40.71
N LYS A 143 1.51 4.29 -40.57
CA LYS A 143 1.86 5.43 -39.75
C LYS A 143 2.06 4.92 -38.32
N THR A 144 3.30 4.61 -37.99
CA THR A 144 3.78 4.34 -36.64
C THR A 144 3.45 5.56 -35.78
N VAL A 145 2.36 5.50 -35.03
CA VAL A 145 2.16 6.43 -33.92
C VAL A 145 3.28 6.13 -32.93
N PRO A 146 4.15 7.09 -32.59
CA PRO A 146 5.26 6.84 -31.67
C PRO A 146 4.67 6.28 -30.37
N ILE A 147 5.09 5.06 -30.02
CA ILE A 147 5.02 4.60 -28.65
C ILE A 147 5.97 5.54 -27.92
N GLU A 148 5.42 6.53 -27.23
CA GLU A 148 6.19 7.43 -26.37
C GLU A 148 6.93 6.53 -25.39
N LYS A 149 8.24 6.43 -25.64
CA LYS A 149 9.23 5.82 -24.76
C LYS A 149 8.89 6.28 -23.33
N PRO A 150 8.82 5.37 -22.34
CA PRO A 150 8.56 5.77 -20.95
C PRO A 150 9.48 6.94 -20.65
N SER A 151 8.87 8.10 -20.37
CA SER A 151 9.57 9.37 -20.21
C SER A 151 10.76 9.09 -19.32
N ALA A 152 11.97 9.24 -19.88
CA ALA A 152 13.20 8.92 -19.18
C ALA A 152 13.13 9.59 -17.82
N VAL A 153 13.01 8.78 -16.77
CA VAL A 153 12.89 9.28 -15.40
C VAL A 153 14.13 10.14 -15.18
N GLN A 154 13.91 11.44 -15.02
CA GLN A 154 15.00 12.39 -14.88
C GLN A 154 15.79 11.98 -13.64
N GLU A 155 17.10 11.85 -13.81
CA GLU A 155 18.02 11.50 -12.73
C GLU A 155 17.84 12.50 -11.58
N VAL A 156 17.51 11.99 -10.39
CA VAL A 156 17.28 12.80 -9.20
C VAL A 156 18.60 12.97 -8.46
N ILE A 157 19.10 14.20 -8.39
CA ILE A 157 20.24 14.55 -7.55
C ILE A 157 19.73 14.75 -6.12
N VAL A 158 20.10 13.83 -5.22
CA VAL A 158 19.72 13.91 -3.80
C VAL A 158 20.54 15.00 -3.11
N GLU A 159 19.87 16.07 -2.69
CA GLU A 159 20.48 17.13 -1.88
C GLU A 159 20.87 16.57 -0.50
N LYS A 160 22.17 16.61 -0.17
CA LYS A 160 22.70 16.19 1.13
C LYS A 160 22.92 17.40 2.04
N GLY A 161 22.48 17.29 3.30
CA GLY A 161 22.77 18.27 4.35
C GLY A 161 23.45 17.64 5.55
N ARG A 162 24.07 18.48 6.40
CA ARG A 162 24.81 18.03 7.59
C ARG A 162 23.95 17.26 8.61
N LYS A 163 22.62 17.43 8.57
CA LYS A 163 21.66 16.72 9.43
C LYS A 163 20.93 15.57 8.72
N GLY A 164 21.29 15.25 7.48
CA GLY A 164 20.62 14.24 6.66
C GLY A 164 19.84 14.83 5.48
N SER A 165 19.14 13.96 4.76
CA SER A 165 18.43 14.29 3.52
C SER A 165 16.94 13.97 3.65
N ILE A 166 16.10 14.88 3.18
CA ILE A 166 14.64 14.84 3.27
C ILE A 166 14.06 14.89 1.86
N ALA A 167 13.13 13.99 1.58
CA ALA A 167 12.31 14.05 0.38
C ALA A 167 11.03 14.87 0.68
N ILE A 168 10.63 15.73 -0.25
CA ILE A 168 9.39 16.50 -0.15
C ILE A 168 8.58 16.26 -1.42
N LEU A 169 7.36 15.72 -1.27
CA LEU A 169 6.45 15.59 -2.42
C LEU A 169 6.03 16.98 -2.89
N LYS A 170 6.39 17.31 -4.14
CA LYS A 170 5.98 18.53 -4.83
C LYS A 170 5.35 18.14 -6.16
N GLU A 171 4.05 17.94 -6.13
CA GLU A 171 3.25 17.52 -7.28
C GLU A 171 1.98 18.37 -7.35
N LYS A 172 1.53 18.69 -8.56
CA LYS A 172 0.38 19.57 -8.76
C LYS A 172 -0.93 18.77 -8.64
N PHE A 173 -1.39 18.56 -7.41
CA PHE A 173 -2.74 18.04 -7.18
C PHE A 173 -3.78 19.17 -7.13
N LYS A 174 -5.05 18.76 -7.20
CA LYS A 174 -6.16 19.66 -6.86
C LYS A 174 -5.96 20.17 -5.43
N ASP A 175 -6.04 21.50 -5.26
CA ASP A 175 -5.88 22.21 -3.99
C ASP A 175 -4.48 22.14 -3.35
N ALA A 176 -3.45 21.62 -4.04
CA ALA A 176 -2.08 21.60 -3.52
C ALA A 176 -1.43 23.00 -3.56
N ASP A 177 -0.91 23.44 -2.42
CA ASP A 177 -0.10 24.67 -2.32
C ASP A 177 1.38 24.37 -2.55
N LEU A 178 1.85 24.61 -3.78
CA LEU A 178 3.26 24.43 -4.14
C LEU A 178 4.18 25.44 -3.46
N ASN A 179 3.67 26.63 -3.09
CA ASN A 179 4.46 27.63 -2.38
C ASN A 179 4.74 27.18 -0.94
N PHE A 180 3.79 26.48 -0.31
CA PHE A 180 4.01 25.88 1.00
C PHE A 180 5.13 24.83 0.96
N ALA A 181 5.16 23.98 -0.07
CA ALA A 181 6.26 23.03 -0.27
C ALA A 181 7.63 23.74 -0.44
N ASP A 182 7.67 24.83 -1.21
CA ASP A 182 8.88 25.64 -1.42
C ASP A 182 9.38 26.32 -0.14
N ALA A 183 8.45 26.93 0.62
CA ALA A 183 8.75 27.53 1.90
C ALA A 183 9.32 26.48 2.88
N LEU A 184 8.69 25.30 2.95
CA LEU A 184 9.14 24.22 3.81
C LEU A 184 10.54 23.71 3.44
N GLY A 185 10.80 23.49 2.15
CA GLY A 185 12.13 23.11 1.67
C GLY A 185 13.19 24.16 2.03
N SER A 186 12.85 25.46 1.92
CA SER A 186 13.75 26.56 2.28
C SER A 186 14.06 26.60 3.78
N GLU A 187 13.06 26.41 4.63
CA GLU A 187 13.24 26.31 6.09
C GLU A 187 14.10 25.10 6.48
N LEU A 188 13.85 23.94 5.88
CA LEU A 188 14.62 22.72 6.16
C LEU A 188 16.10 22.88 5.75
N ARG A 189 16.37 23.50 4.59
CA ARG A 189 17.74 23.84 4.17
C ARG A 189 18.42 24.78 5.16
N ARG A 190 17.74 25.84 5.61
CA ARG A 190 18.28 26.77 6.63
C ARG A 190 18.57 26.05 7.96
N ALA A 191 17.76 25.07 8.32
CA ALA A 191 17.97 24.24 9.51
C ALA A 191 19.15 23.25 9.40
N GLY A 192 19.73 23.08 8.20
CA GLY A 192 20.90 22.25 7.93
C GLY A 192 20.61 20.87 7.33
N TYR A 193 19.39 20.62 6.86
CA TYR A 193 19.03 19.42 6.11
C TYR A 193 19.23 19.63 4.60
N GLY A 194 19.45 18.55 3.85
CA GLY A 194 19.29 18.55 2.40
C GLY A 194 17.83 18.28 2.07
N ALA A 195 17.22 19.07 1.19
CA ALA A 195 15.79 18.97 0.89
C ALA A 195 15.58 18.75 -0.62
N THR A 196 15.24 17.53 -1.02
CA THR A 196 15.02 17.18 -2.43
C THR A 196 13.52 17.16 -2.73
N PHE A 197 13.09 17.90 -3.74
CA PHE A 197 11.71 17.84 -4.22
C PHE A 197 11.52 16.65 -5.18
N LEU A 198 10.51 15.83 -4.92
CA LEU A 198 10.13 14.70 -5.76
C LEU A 198 8.72 14.91 -6.30
N ASN A 199 8.50 14.57 -7.56
CA ASN A 199 7.15 14.42 -8.13
C ASN A 199 6.61 12.99 -7.96
N GLY A 200 5.40 12.71 -8.41
CA GLY A 200 4.78 11.39 -8.24
C GLY A 200 5.50 10.24 -8.95
N ASP A 201 6.15 10.51 -10.08
CA ASP A 201 6.85 9.48 -10.86
C ASP A 201 8.17 9.12 -10.17
N GLN A 202 8.93 10.14 -9.76
CA GLN A 202 10.17 9.96 -8.99
C GLN A 202 9.91 9.27 -7.65
N LEU A 203 8.78 9.57 -7.00
CA LEU A 203 8.38 8.93 -5.75
C LEU A 203 8.03 7.45 -5.94
N SER A 204 7.55 7.06 -7.13
CA SER A 204 7.20 5.68 -7.46
C SER A 204 8.41 4.77 -7.69
N GLU A 205 9.59 5.35 -7.92
CA GLU A 205 10.83 4.60 -8.07
C GLU A 205 11.44 4.23 -6.71
N LYS A 206 11.51 2.92 -6.43
CA LYS A 206 12.08 2.39 -5.18
C LYS A 206 13.57 2.71 -5.00
N SER A 207 14.30 2.87 -6.11
CA SER A 207 15.70 3.26 -6.09
C SER A 207 15.90 4.72 -5.69
N ILE A 208 14.88 5.57 -5.89
CA ILE A 208 14.88 6.98 -5.51
C ILE A 208 14.38 7.11 -4.08
N LEU A 209 13.14 6.66 -3.78
CA LEU A 209 12.58 6.72 -2.43
C LEU A 209 13.04 5.51 -1.60
N SER A 210 14.23 5.64 -1.00
CA SER A 210 14.83 4.63 -0.13
C SER A 210 15.39 5.26 1.14
N THR A 211 15.61 4.44 2.18
CA THR A 211 16.25 4.87 3.43
C THR A 211 17.72 5.25 3.26
N ASP A 212 18.38 4.76 2.20
CA ASP A 212 19.76 5.14 1.84
C ASP A 212 19.81 6.59 1.30
N ASN A 213 18.75 7.01 0.61
CA ASN A 213 18.65 8.35 0.06
C ASN A 213 18.07 9.35 1.05
N PHE A 214 16.99 8.98 1.76
CA PHE A 214 16.19 9.88 2.59
C PHE A 214 15.81 9.26 3.93
N PHE A 215 16.02 9.99 5.03
CA PHE A 215 15.55 9.53 6.35
C PHE A 215 14.10 9.92 6.64
N LEU A 216 13.58 10.93 5.92
CA LEU A 216 12.22 11.45 6.07
C LEU A 216 11.62 11.80 4.70
N LEU A 217 10.38 11.35 4.48
CA LEU A 217 9.49 11.85 3.44
C LEU A 217 8.47 12.81 4.05
N VAL A 218 8.31 13.97 3.42
CA VAL A 218 7.32 14.98 3.79
C VAL A 218 6.24 15.08 2.72
N LEU A 219 4.99 15.05 3.14
CA LEU A 219 3.81 15.29 2.30
C LEU A 219 3.16 16.62 2.71
N PRO A 220 3.51 17.76 2.05
CA PRO A 220 2.93 19.06 2.33
C PRO A 220 1.41 19.10 2.17
N HIS A 221 0.89 18.28 1.25
CA HIS A 221 -0.54 18.05 1.07
C HIS A 221 -0.81 16.54 1.09
N SER A 222 -1.08 15.98 2.27
CA SER A 222 -1.16 14.52 2.44
C SER A 222 -2.51 13.91 2.07
N ARG A 223 -3.53 14.74 1.82
CA ARG A 223 -4.88 14.27 1.49
C ARG A 223 -4.92 13.49 0.17
N VAL A 224 -4.19 13.98 -0.84
CA VAL A 224 -4.08 13.36 -2.17
C VAL A 224 -2.69 12.78 -2.34
N PHE A 225 -2.57 11.56 -2.83
CA PHE A 225 -1.29 10.89 -3.06
C PHE A 225 -1.22 10.22 -4.44
N PRO A 226 -0.05 10.20 -5.13
CA PRO A 226 0.09 9.51 -6.41
C PRO A 226 -0.16 8.01 -6.25
N ALA A 227 -1.11 7.46 -7.01
CA ALA A 227 -1.42 6.04 -6.96
C ALA A 227 -0.21 5.16 -7.33
N SER A 228 0.57 5.58 -8.32
CA SER A 228 1.80 4.90 -8.76
C SER A 228 2.86 4.81 -7.65
N ALA A 229 2.91 5.78 -6.73
CA ALA A 229 3.92 5.82 -5.68
C ALA A 229 3.58 4.97 -4.44
N ARG A 230 2.42 4.32 -4.43
CA ARG A 230 1.91 3.52 -3.31
C ARG A 230 2.92 2.47 -2.83
N ASN A 231 3.41 1.64 -3.75
CA ASN A 231 4.25 0.50 -3.41
C ASN A 231 5.64 0.93 -2.94
N SER A 232 6.17 2.00 -3.53
CA SER A 232 7.44 2.61 -3.12
C SER A 232 7.35 3.18 -1.70
N LEU A 233 6.27 3.91 -1.39
CA LEU A 233 6.04 4.44 -0.04
C LEU A 233 5.95 3.33 1.01
N VAL A 234 5.23 2.24 0.73
CA VAL A 234 5.09 1.12 1.66
C VAL A 234 6.43 0.43 1.89
N ALA A 235 7.21 0.20 0.83
CA ALA A 235 8.55 -0.37 0.95
C ALA A 235 9.45 0.54 1.79
N TYR A 236 9.47 1.84 1.52
CA TYR A 236 10.22 2.84 2.26
C TYR A 236 9.91 2.82 3.76
N LEU A 237 8.62 2.81 4.12
CA LEU A 237 8.18 2.77 5.52
C LEU A 237 8.54 1.44 6.21
N ARG A 238 8.37 0.30 5.53
CA ARG A 238 8.76 -1.01 6.07
C ARG A 238 10.26 -1.14 6.30
N SER A 239 11.08 -0.43 5.52
CA SER A 239 12.52 -0.33 5.70
C SER A 239 12.94 0.63 6.83
N GLY A 240 12.00 1.22 7.56
CA GLY A 240 12.28 2.16 8.66
C GLY A 240 12.35 3.63 8.25
N GLY A 241 11.87 3.96 7.05
CA GLY A 241 11.71 5.35 6.62
C GLY A 241 10.67 6.10 7.44
N ASN A 242 10.86 7.41 7.62
CA ASN A 242 9.93 8.25 8.39
C ASN A 242 9.01 9.03 7.44
N LEU A 243 7.77 9.28 7.88
CA LEU A 243 6.78 10.03 7.12
C LEU A 243 6.19 11.16 7.98
N LEU A 244 6.16 12.36 7.40
CA LEU A 244 5.49 13.52 7.97
C LEU A 244 4.40 14.02 7.01
N CYS A 245 3.16 14.06 7.50
CA CYS A 245 2.00 14.47 6.73
C CYS A 245 1.42 15.80 7.23
N PHE A 246 1.07 16.69 6.31
CA PHE A 246 0.32 17.92 6.58
C PHE A 246 -1.09 17.87 5.94
N GLU A 247 -2.00 18.71 6.45
CA GLU A 247 -3.33 18.95 5.90
C GLU A 247 -4.35 17.79 5.91
N GLY A 248 -4.70 17.31 7.11
CA GLY A 248 -5.86 16.46 7.33
C GLY A 248 -5.55 14.95 7.29
N PRO A 249 -6.56 14.07 7.20
CA PRO A 249 -6.34 12.64 7.20
C PRO A 249 -5.56 12.25 5.93
N PRO A 250 -4.36 11.67 6.08
CA PRO A 250 -3.51 11.38 4.94
C PRO A 250 -4.15 10.27 4.08
N PHE A 251 -3.85 10.31 2.78
CA PHE A 251 -4.20 9.29 1.79
C PHE A 251 -5.71 9.08 1.61
N ARG A 252 -6.48 10.16 1.68
CA ARG A 252 -7.93 10.12 1.47
C ARG A 252 -8.27 9.89 0.00
N ASP A 253 -7.51 10.51 -0.89
CA ASP A 253 -7.77 10.57 -2.32
C ASP A 253 -6.50 10.12 -3.10
N SER A 254 -6.69 9.48 -4.26
CA SER A 254 -5.61 9.00 -5.13
C SER A 254 -5.56 9.82 -6.41
N ALA A 255 -4.36 10.20 -6.83
CA ALA A 255 -4.13 10.87 -8.11
C ALA A 255 -3.51 9.90 -9.11
N TRP A 256 -4.12 9.80 -10.28
CA TRP A 256 -3.64 9.03 -11.42
C TRP A 256 -3.24 9.99 -12.53
N LYS A 257 -2.02 9.84 -13.06
CA LYS A 257 -1.62 10.52 -14.29
C LYS A 257 -2.29 9.83 -15.47
N PHE A 258 -3.26 10.51 -16.08
CA PHE A 258 -3.76 10.12 -17.39
C PHE A 258 -2.72 10.53 -18.43
N THR A 259 -2.25 9.59 -19.24
CA THR A 259 -1.48 9.92 -20.44
C THR A 259 -2.44 10.50 -21.47
N ASP A 260 -2.06 11.63 -22.06
CA ASP A 260 -2.97 12.63 -22.65
C ASP A 260 -3.61 12.25 -23.99
N LYS A 261 -3.75 10.94 -24.31
CA LYS A 261 -4.40 10.55 -25.57
C LYS A 261 -5.92 10.69 -25.56
N GLU A 262 -6.57 10.80 -24.40
CA GLU A 262 -8.05 10.82 -24.36
C GLU A 262 -8.72 11.91 -23.51
N ARG A 263 -8.03 12.73 -22.71
CA ARG A 263 -8.70 13.81 -21.95
C ARG A 263 -7.86 15.06 -21.74
N ARG A 264 -8.19 16.11 -22.51
CA ARG A 264 -8.03 17.50 -22.05
C ARG A 264 -8.89 17.67 -20.80
N ASP A 265 -8.27 17.72 -19.62
CA ASP A 265 -8.72 18.42 -18.40
C ASP A 265 -8.38 17.64 -17.11
N GLY A 266 -7.10 17.67 -16.73
CA GLY A 266 -6.64 17.57 -15.33
C GLY A 266 -6.71 16.20 -14.64
N LEU A 267 -5.81 16.02 -13.65
CA LEU A 267 -5.80 14.85 -12.75
C LEU A 267 -7.08 14.85 -11.90
N GLN A 268 -8.02 13.95 -12.17
CA GLN A 268 -9.18 13.74 -11.29
C GLN A 268 -8.78 12.85 -10.12
N GLY A 269 -8.97 13.35 -8.90
CA GLY A 269 -8.80 12.56 -7.68
C GLY A 269 -9.92 11.53 -7.55
N MET A 270 -9.58 10.25 -7.50
CA MET A 270 -10.53 9.18 -7.15
C MET A 270 -10.42 8.90 -5.65
N ARG A 271 -11.56 8.89 -4.95
CA ARG A 271 -11.59 8.70 -3.49
C ARG A 271 -11.25 7.25 -3.13
N TRP A 272 -10.27 7.04 -2.26
CA TRP A 272 -9.98 5.71 -1.71
C TRP A 272 -11.17 5.19 -0.90
N ARG A 273 -11.48 3.89 -1.02
CA ARG A 273 -12.26 3.16 -0.02
C ARG A 273 -11.31 2.28 0.80
N ASN A 274 -10.98 2.72 2.01
CA ASN A 274 -10.40 2.01 3.18
C ASN A 274 -9.09 1.17 3.03
N SER A 275 -8.65 0.77 1.85
CA SER A 275 -7.58 -0.23 1.70
C SER A 275 -6.16 0.29 2.00
N PHE A 276 -5.84 1.55 1.67
CA PHE A 276 -4.48 2.08 1.88
C PHE A 276 -4.17 2.36 3.36
N GLN A 277 -5.14 2.89 4.11
CA GLN A 277 -4.97 3.10 5.55
C GLN A 277 -4.79 1.76 6.30
N ASN A 278 -5.41 0.68 5.81
CA ASN A 278 -5.22 -0.65 6.37
C ASN A 278 -3.82 -1.20 6.09
N LEU A 279 -3.22 -0.86 4.94
CA LEU A 279 -1.85 -1.26 4.58
C LEU A 279 -0.79 -0.58 5.45
N LEU A 280 -1.10 0.60 5.99
CA LEU A 280 -0.25 1.32 6.95
C LEU A 280 -0.46 0.87 8.41
N ARG A 281 -1.39 -0.05 8.69
CA ARG A 281 -1.59 -0.56 10.06
C ARG A 281 -0.32 -1.28 10.53
N GLY A 282 0.13 -0.93 11.73
CA GLY A 282 1.37 -1.46 12.32
C GLY A 282 2.63 -0.69 11.94
N ILE A 283 2.53 0.34 11.10
CA ILE A 283 3.62 1.27 10.82
C ILE A 283 3.38 2.53 11.66
N SER A 284 4.31 2.85 12.57
CA SER A 284 4.24 4.09 13.34
C SER A 284 4.62 5.28 12.45
N PHE A 285 3.74 6.27 12.37
CA PHE A 285 4.05 7.55 11.73
C PHE A 285 3.45 8.70 12.52
N LEU A 286 4.06 9.88 12.37
CA LEU A 286 3.66 11.07 13.10
C LEU A 286 2.75 11.93 12.22
N ILE A 287 1.48 12.07 12.63
CA ILE A 287 0.60 13.08 12.03
C ILE A 287 0.72 14.36 12.86
N LEU A 288 1.28 15.41 12.26
CA LEU A 288 1.26 16.76 12.84
C LEU A 288 0.04 17.50 12.31
N ARG A 289 -0.87 17.89 13.21
CA ARG A 289 -1.96 18.78 12.85
C ARG A 289 -1.52 20.21 13.16
N MET A 290 -1.30 21.00 12.13
CA MET A 290 -1.08 22.44 12.29
C MET A 290 -2.42 23.16 12.27
N GLY A 291 -2.75 23.82 13.38
CA GLY A 291 -3.84 24.79 13.44
C GLY A 291 -3.26 26.20 13.35
N LEU A 292 -3.56 26.93 12.28
CA LEU A 292 -3.33 28.37 12.24
C LEU A 292 -4.40 29.04 13.09
N LYS A 293 -4.03 29.50 14.30
CA LYS A 293 -4.84 30.48 15.05
C LYS A 293 -4.54 31.86 14.49
N ALA A 294 -5.59 32.69 14.34
CA ALA A 294 -5.43 34.10 14.01
C ALA A 294 -4.52 34.76 15.07
N GLY A 295 -3.31 35.16 14.67
CA GLY A 295 -2.26 35.67 15.56
C GLY A 295 -1.02 34.77 15.65
N HIS A 296 -0.32 34.60 14.51
CA HIS A 296 1.07 34.13 14.25
C HIS A 296 1.74 33.04 15.12
N THR A 297 1.01 32.34 15.98
CA THR A 297 1.57 31.25 16.79
C THR A 297 1.10 29.94 16.20
N VAL A 298 2.05 29.19 15.64
CA VAL A 298 1.83 27.82 15.19
C VAL A 298 1.79 26.92 16.43
N GLN A 299 0.61 26.37 16.76
CA GLN A 299 0.54 25.24 17.69
C GLN A 299 0.72 23.95 16.90
N MET A 300 1.73 23.17 17.29
CA MET A 300 1.95 21.81 16.79
C MET A 300 1.35 20.82 17.79
N GLU A 301 0.34 20.06 17.36
CA GLU A 301 -0.16 18.92 18.11
C GLU A 301 0.33 17.64 17.43
N ALA A 302 1.16 16.88 18.14
CA ALA A 302 1.67 15.59 17.72
C ALA A 302 0.70 14.49 18.15
N ARG A 303 0.23 13.68 17.21
CA ARG A 303 -0.50 12.45 17.50
C ARG A 303 0.23 11.27 16.85
N ALA A 304 0.69 10.34 17.69
CA ALA A 304 1.09 9.02 17.23
C ALA A 304 -0.18 8.20 16.95
N GLN A 305 -0.20 7.51 15.82
CA GLN A 305 -1.22 6.52 15.46
C GLN A 305 -0.57 5.16 15.25
#